data_AF-A0A8J2P6Y9-F1
#
_entry.id   AF-A0A8J2P6Y9-F1
#
_cell.length_a   1.000
_cell.length_b   1.000
_cell.length_c   1.000
_cell.angle_alpha   90.00
_cell.angle_beta   90.00
_cell.angle_gamma   90.00
#
_symmetry.space_group_name_H-M   'P 1'
#
loop_
_entity.id
_entity.type
_entity.pdbx_description
1 polymer ?
#
loop_
_entity_poly.entity_id
_entity_poly.type
_entity_poly.pdbx_seq_one_letter_code
_entity_poly.pdbx_strand_id
1 'polypeptide(L)'
;DKPIPTPLRYDLPRQFPFREYPGHYIGHDQSRQDLNAFSCQDRCDTVGLNRKMPCQCNKQCREHNDCCPDYREECLSCDGRCDFKFDKNFPCQCNRRCGKFGNCCGDHGEVCDNGNSSKNPDFGDPANVTDAQLTTLTEALWRAEETNNVANLIRVNLQNRTTFASTVDRATNPLLEVDPAAYRKPTIAKILPLHNNYDHSVRVAEVVTAQESTEETEFLDAILATPIMQKTGEFLIDKGLIVTQRRQNGRLRMNNRAFRDALHQIWFELYSREQNILGSSGFEHIFLGETKNGLVSGFHNWVFFSKEESKNNVNYYGHLWNLRLGPKGSIVKHKFRWNGSQKPVSTMFVGTSPELEMALYTICFYVRPGTRCPVSLNGKTFNIQTHYFTKQGKRFVASAYPDI
;
A
#
# COMPACT_ATOMS: atom_id res chain seq x y z
N ASP A 1 61.92 20.69 -54.97
CA ASP A 1 60.89 19.64 -55.01
C ASP A 1 61.01 18.65 -53.85
N LYS A 2 59.91 18.60 -53.09
CA LYS A 2 59.35 17.52 -52.26
C LYS A 2 60.14 16.88 -51.09
N PRO A 3 59.41 16.49 -50.01
CA PRO A 3 59.92 16.43 -48.63
C PRO A 3 59.97 15.00 -48.03
N ILE A 4 60.64 14.93 -46.88
CA ILE A 4 60.84 13.78 -45.98
C ILE A 4 59.50 13.38 -45.29
N PRO A 5 59.20 12.10 -45.05
CA PRO A 5 57.93 11.68 -44.44
C PRO A 5 57.92 11.86 -42.91
N THR A 6 56.84 12.45 -42.40
CA THR A 6 56.48 12.57 -40.98
C THR A 6 55.82 11.28 -40.42
N PRO A 7 55.89 11.03 -39.11
CA PRO A 7 55.40 9.80 -38.49
C PRO A 7 53.89 9.81 -38.18
N LEU A 8 53.29 8.63 -38.28
CA LEU A 8 51.87 8.33 -38.01
C LEU A 8 51.46 8.67 -36.58
N ARG A 9 50.48 9.57 -36.42
CA ARG A 9 49.71 9.77 -35.19
C ARG A 9 48.56 8.76 -35.13
N TYR A 10 48.36 8.17 -33.95
CA TYR A 10 47.19 7.36 -33.61
C TYR A 10 45.96 8.26 -33.45
N ASP A 11 44.92 8.03 -34.25
CA ASP A 11 43.61 8.66 -34.13
C ASP A 11 42.74 7.92 -33.10
N LEU A 12 42.22 8.67 -32.13
CA LEU A 12 41.13 8.26 -31.23
C LEU A 12 39.81 8.14 -32.02
N PRO A 13 38.93 7.16 -31.72
CA PRO A 13 37.67 7.02 -32.45
C PRO A 13 36.71 8.20 -32.18
N ARG A 14 36.11 8.65 -33.28
CA ARG A 14 35.21 9.79 -33.44
C ARG A 14 34.02 9.74 -32.49
N GLN A 15 33.71 10.90 -31.91
CA GLN A 15 32.40 11.21 -31.35
C GLN A 15 31.33 11.10 -32.45
N PHE A 16 30.26 10.37 -32.17
CA PHE A 16 29.06 10.34 -33.01
C PHE A 16 28.33 11.69 -32.94
N PRO A 17 27.74 12.18 -34.05
CA PRO A 17 27.14 13.50 -34.08
C PRO A 17 25.79 13.53 -33.37
N PHE A 18 25.59 14.57 -32.55
CA PHE A 18 24.28 14.98 -32.05
C PHE A 18 23.38 15.33 -33.24
N ARG A 19 22.19 14.71 -33.30
CA ARG A 19 21.15 15.03 -34.27
C ARG A 19 20.34 16.20 -33.71
N GLU A 20 20.56 17.41 -34.24
CA GLU A 20 19.69 18.56 -33.99
C GLU A 20 18.32 18.33 -34.65
N TYR A 21 17.25 18.48 -33.89
CA TYR A 21 15.88 18.55 -34.43
C TYR A 21 15.47 20.02 -34.55
N PRO A 22 14.97 20.48 -35.72
CA PRO A 22 14.59 21.87 -35.92
C PRO A 22 13.25 22.19 -35.24
N GLY A 23 13.21 23.34 -34.57
CA GLY A 23 12.01 23.87 -33.91
C GLY A 23 10.88 24.17 -34.89
N HIS A 24 9.67 23.81 -34.49
CA HIS A 24 8.42 24.34 -35.04
C HIS A 24 7.65 25.05 -33.93
N TYR A 25 7.54 26.37 -34.07
CA TYR A 25 6.60 27.19 -33.31
C TYR A 25 5.20 26.98 -33.87
N ILE A 26 4.31 26.36 -33.10
CA ILE A 26 2.85 26.52 -33.20
C ILE A 26 2.30 26.60 -31.78
N GLY A 27 1.52 27.65 -31.51
CA GLY A 27 1.00 27.98 -30.18
C GLY A 27 -0.23 27.21 -29.75
N HIS A 28 -0.61 27.50 -28.50
CA HIS A 28 -1.80 27.10 -27.72
C HIS A 28 -1.71 25.83 -26.84
N ASP A 29 -1.34 26.06 -25.58
CA ASP A 29 -1.96 25.54 -24.34
C ASP A 29 -2.24 24.02 -24.21
N GLN A 30 -1.21 23.18 -24.39
CA GLN A 30 -1.22 21.76 -24.01
C GLN A 30 0.04 21.29 -23.24
N SER A 31 0.99 22.18 -22.93
CA SER A 31 2.35 21.78 -22.57
C SER A 31 2.56 21.16 -21.18
N ARG A 32 1.58 21.19 -20.27
CA ARG A 32 1.76 20.66 -18.90
C ARG A 32 1.42 19.17 -18.74
N GLN A 33 0.58 18.58 -19.59
CA GLN A 33 0.23 17.17 -19.50
C GLN A 33 1.27 16.26 -20.19
N ASP A 34 1.96 16.76 -21.21
CA ASP A 34 2.94 15.97 -21.97
C ASP A 34 4.34 15.90 -21.32
N LEU A 35 4.72 16.88 -20.50
CA LEU A 35 6.02 16.89 -19.82
C LEU A 35 6.17 15.75 -18.80
N ASN A 36 5.08 15.33 -18.15
CA ASN A 36 5.10 14.22 -17.19
C ASN A 36 5.20 12.84 -17.87
N ALA A 37 4.85 12.72 -19.15
CA ALA A 37 4.91 11.45 -19.88
C ALA A 37 6.36 11.03 -20.19
N PHE A 38 7.28 11.99 -20.26
CA PHE A 38 8.72 11.75 -20.48
C PHE A 38 9.55 11.75 -19.19
N SER A 39 8.90 11.85 -18.03
CA SER A 39 9.58 11.89 -16.74
C SER A 39 9.22 10.66 -15.91
N CYS A 40 10.20 10.18 -15.13
CA CYS A 40 10.02 9.16 -14.10
C CYS A 40 9.53 9.70 -12.76
N GLN A 41 9.30 11.01 -12.68
CA GLN A 41 8.58 11.63 -11.58
C GLN A 41 7.26 10.88 -11.30
N ASP A 42 7.15 10.33 -10.10
CA ASP A 42 6.00 9.54 -9.62
C ASP A 42 5.70 8.25 -10.42
N ARG A 43 6.67 7.75 -11.20
CA ARG A 43 6.51 6.57 -12.07
C ARG A 43 7.58 5.49 -11.86
N CYS A 44 8.54 5.72 -10.97
CA CYS A 44 9.55 4.73 -10.58
C CYS A 44 8.89 3.47 -10.00
N ASP A 45 9.51 2.32 -10.25
CA ASP A 45 9.07 1.00 -9.75
C ASP A 45 7.71 0.53 -10.28
N THR A 46 7.27 1.11 -11.41
CA THR A 46 6.23 0.49 -12.24
C THR A 46 6.67 -0.91 -12.65
N VAL A 47 5.75 -1.87 -12.74
CA VAL A 47 6.06 -3.24 -13.15
C VAL A 47 5.57 -3.46 -14.58
N GLY A 48 6.46 -3.92 -15.45
CA GLY A 48 6.10 -4.24 -16.85
C GLY A 48 5.97 -3.01 -17.75
N LEU A 49 5.70 -3.28 -19.03
CA LEU A 49 5.62 -2.27 -20.09
C LEU A 49 4.27 -1.53 -20.06
N ASN A 50 4.30 -0.23 -19.76
CA ASN A 50 3.13 0.63 -19.95
C ASN A 50 3.10 1.20 -21.37
N ARG A 51 2.35 0.58 -22.26
CA ARG A 51 2.21 0.98 -23.68
C ARG A 51 1.58 2.37 -23.90
N LYS A 52 0.98 2.96 -22.85
CA LYS A 52 0.42 4.32 -22.92
C LYS A 52 1.46 5.41 -22.67
N MET A 53 2.66 5.03 -22.24
CA MET A 53 3.73 5.96 -21.92
C MET A 53 4.83 5.91 -22.99
N PRO A 54 5.44 7.06 -23.35
CA PRO A 54 6.48 7.13 -24.37
C PRO A 54 7.83 6.57 -23.91
N CYS A 55 7.99 6.33 -22.61
CA CYS A 55 9.17 5.74 -21.97
C CYS A 55 8.75 5.02 -20.68
N GLN A 56 9.63 4.19 -20.14
CA GLN A 56 9.38 3.36 -18.97
C GLN A 56 10.23 3.79 -17.77
N CYS A 57 9.71 3.52 -16.58
CA CYS A 57 10.34 3.85 -15.30
C CYS A 57 10.45 2.62 -14.39
N ASN A 58 10.54 1.46 -15.03
CA ASN A 58 10.64 0.15 -14.41
C ASN A 58 12.08 -0.38 -14.53
N LYS A 59 12.40 -1.47 -13.84
CA LYS A 59 13.76 -2.07 -13.90
C LYS A 59 14.13 -2.63 -15.27
N GLN A 60 13.15 -3.13 -16.03
CA GLN A 60 13.36 -3.75 -17.34
C GLN A 60 13.68 -2.71 -18.43
N CYS A 61 13.48 -1.42 -18.16
CA CYS A 61 13.63 -0.40 -19.19
C CYS A 61 15.06 -0.30 -19.75
N ARG A 62 16.05 -0.74 -18.96
CA ARG A 62 17.45 -0.78 -19.37
C ARG A 62 17.76 -1.97 -20.26
N GLU A 63 17.04 -3.08 -20.10
CA GLU A 63 17.15 -4.25 -20.97
C GLU A 63 16.48 -3.98 -22.33
N HIS A 64 15.41 -3.18 -22.33
CA HIS A 64 14.64 -2.82 -23.53
C HIS A 64 15.05 -1.47 -24.15
N ASN A 65 15.96 -0.73 -23.51
CA ASN A 65 16.42 0.59 -23.92
C ASN A 65 15.28 1.60 -24.14
N ASP A 66 14.28 1.58 -23.26
CA ASP A 66 13.09 2.45 -23.30
C ASP A 66 12.92 3.28 -22.01
N CYS A 67 13.96 3.41 -21.19
CA CYS A 67 13.92 4.24 -19.98
C CYS A 67 13.62 5.71 -20.28
N CYS A 68 12.86 6.37 -19.40
CA CYS A 68 12.74 7.82 -19.48
C CYS A 68 14.11 8.50 -19.24
N PRO A 69 14.37 9.68 -19.85
CA PRO A 69 15.64 10.38 -19.76
C PRO A 69 16.14 10.61 -18.32
N ASP A 70 15.22 10.81 -17.38
CA ASP A 70 15.49 11.07 -15.97
C ASP A 70 15.48 9.81 -15.09
N TYR A 71 15.27 8.61 -15.64
CA TYR A 71 15.15 7.35 -14.88
C TYR A 71 16.31 7.11 -13.91
N ARG A 72 17.54 7.44 -14.32
CA ARG A 72 18.72 7.25 -13.47
C ARG A 72 18.72 8.20 -12.28
N GLU A 73 18.38 9.45 -12.48
CA GLU A 73 18.39 10.48 -11.45
C GLU A 73 17.17 10.34 -10.53
N GLU A 74 16.01 10.00 -11.12
CA GLU A 74 14.74 9.89 -10.40
C GLU A 74 14.55 8.54 -9.71
N CYS A 75 14.94 7.42 -10.32
CA CYS A 75 14.64 6.08 -9.79
C CYS A 75 15.84 5.38 -9.14
N LEU A 76 17.09 5.83 -9.40
CA LEU A 76 18.30 5.19 -8.86
C LEU A 76 19.04 6.04 -7.81
N SER A 77 18.50 7.19 -7.42
CA SER A 77 19.08 8.05 -6.37
C SER A 77 19.13 7.36 -5.00
N CYS A 78 20.13 7.72 -4.19
CA CYS A 78 20.26 7.36 -2.78
C CYS A 78 19.39 8.16 -1.82
N ASP A 79 18.71 9.19 -2.31
CA ASP A 79 17.82 9.99 -1.49
C ASP A 79 16.67 9.12 -0.96
N GLY A 80 16.58 8.99 0.37
CA GLY A 80 15.62 8.10 1.04
C GLY A 80 16.00 6.62 1.05
N ARG A 81 17.17 6.25 0.53
CA ARG A 81 17.69 4.87 0.47
C ARG A 81 18.99 4.67 1.25
N CYS A 82 19.51 5.72 1.91
CA CYS A 82 20.70 5.61 2.75
C CYS A 82 20.50 4.55 3.84
N ASP A 83 21.52 3.71 4.06
CA ASP A 83 21.54 2.66 5.08
C ASP A 83 20.55 1.49 4.90
N PHE A 84 19.86 1.40 3.76
CA PHE A 84 19.00 0.25 3.45
C PHE A 84 19.82 -1.04 3.34
N LYS A 85 19.20 -2.22 3.45
CA LYS A 85 19.92 -3.47 3.20
C LYS A 85 20.27 -3.61 1.71
N PHE A 86 21.25 -4.48 1.42
CA PHE A 86 21.53 -4.86 0.03
C PHE A 86 20.25 -5.38 -0.62
N ASP A 87 19.88 -4.78 -1.76
CA ASP A 87 18.74 -5.18 -2.54
C ASP A 87 19.17 -5.41 -3.98
N LYS A 88 19.11 -6.69 -4.39
CA LYS A 88 19.47 -7.16 -5.72
C LYS A 88 18.63 -6.55 -6.85
N ASN A 89 17.47 -5.97 -6.52
CA ASN A 89 16.60 -5.31 -7.49
C ASN A 89 17.14 -3.94 -7.90
N PHE A 90 18.06 -3.36 -7.12
CA PHE A 90 18.72 -2.11 -7.48
C PHE A 90 20.10 -2.36 -8.11
N PRO A 91 20.40 -1.71 -9.26
CA PRO A 91 21.71 -1.83 -9.92
C PRO A 91 22.85 -1.20 -9.14
N CYS A 92 22.52 -0.38 -8.16
CA CYS A 92 23.45 0.29 -7.26
C CYS A 92 22.83 0.35 -5.86
N GLN A 93 23.70 0.43 -4.87
CA GLN A 93 23.36 0.29 -3.47
C GLN A 93 23.61 1.61 -2.75
N CYS A 94 22.75 1.91 -1.78
CA CYS A 94 22.84 3.12 -0.96
C CYS A 94 23.22 2.82 0.49
N ASN A 95 23.77 1.63 0.70
CA ASN A 95 24.10 1.11 2.01
C ASN A 95 25.58 1.31 2.32
N ARG A 96 25.95 1.37 3.61
CA ARG A 96 27.35 1.61 4.05
C ARG A 96 28.38 0.61 3.51
N ARG A 97 27.93 -0.56 3.04
CA ARG A 97 28.82 -1.59 2.49
C ARG A 97 28.99 -1.47 0.97
N CYS A 98 28.27 -0.58 0.30
CA CYS A 98 28.35 -0.44 -1.15
C CYS A 98 29.76 -0.11 -1.64
N GLY A 99 30.52 0.67 -0.84
CA GLY A 99 31.91 1.03 -1.15
C GLY A 99 32.83 -0.20 -1.14
N LYS A 100 32.57 -1.15 -0.23
CA LYS A 100 33.31 -2.42 -0.19
C LYS A 100 33.04 -3.29 -1.41
N PHE A 101 31.84 -3.21 -1.97
CA PHE A 101 31.41 -4.03 -3.11
C PHE A 101 31.51 -3.31 -4.46
N GLY A 102 31.99 -2.05 -4.48
CA GLY A 102 32.12 -1.25 -5.70
C GLY A 102 30.79 -0.99 -6.41
N ASN A 103 29.67 -1.00 -5.68
CA ASN A 103 28.34 -0.91 -6.27
C ASN A 103 27.50 0.25 -5.70
N CYS A 104 28.14 1.31 -5.20
CA CYS A 104 27.42 2.50 -4.73
C CYS A 104 26.67 3.21 -5.86
N CYS A 105 25.50 3.81 -5.56
CA CYS A 105 24.90 4.75 -6.50
C CYS A 105 25.77 6.01 -6.63
N GLY A 106 25.68 6.67 -7.78
CA GLY A 106 26.55 7.80 -8.11
C GLY A 106 26.44 8.98 -7.15
N ASP A 107 25.28 9.13 -6.51
CA ASP A 107 24.96 10.16 -5.54
C ASP A 107 25.18 9.72 -4.08
N HIS A 108 25.66 8.49 -3.81
CA HIS A 108 25.84 7.97 -2.44
C HIS A 108 26.70 8.91 -1.57
N GLY A 109 27.83 9.38 -2.09
CA GLY A 109 28.75 10.23 -1.32
C GLY A 109 28.14 11.59 -0.97
N GLU A 110 27.39 12.16 -1.89
CA GLU A 110 26.75 13.46 -1.68
C GLU A 110 25.54 13.34 -0.74
N VAL A 111 24.72 12.30 -0.94
CA VAL A 111 23.44 12.14 -0.27
C VAL A 111 23.59 11.46 1.10
N CYS A 112 24.45 10.44 1.22
CA CYS A 112 24.60 9.64 2.44
C CYS A 112 25.81 10.03 3.30
N ASP A 113 26.91 10.54 2.71
CA ASP A 113 28.14 10.81 3.48
C ASP A 113 28.26 12.27 3.98
N ASN A 114 27.62 13.26 3.34
CA ASN A 114 27.71 14.70 3.70
C ASN A 114 26.51 15.25 4.51
N GLY A 115 25.51 14.42 4.81
CA GLY A 115 24.37 14.78 5.66
C GLY A 115 24.58 14.31 7.09
N ASN A 116 24.44 15.20 8.06
CA ASN A 116 24.46 14.94 9.50
C ASN A 116 23.43 13.84 9.87
N SER A 117 23.83 12.58 9.73
CA SER A 117 23.01 11.38 9.94
C SER A 117 22.77 11.21 11.43
N SER A 118 21.81 11.98 11.89
CA SER A 118 21.23 11.92 13.22
C SER A 118 20.46 10.62 13.33
N LYS A 119 21.18 9.55 13.72
CA LYS A 119 20.63 8.26 14.17
C LYS A 119 19.84 7.52 13.08
N ASN A 120 19.66 6.22 13.28
CA ASN A 120 18.59 5.46 12.61
C ASN A 120 17.32 6.31 12.57
N PRO A 121 16.50 6.28 11.50
CA PRO A 121 15.12 6.71 11.63
C PRO A 121 14.44 5.70 12.57
N ASP A 122 14.61 5.94 13.86
CA ASP A 122 13.61 5.57 14.83
C ASP A 122 12.32 6.18 14.29
N PHE A 123 11.33 5.33 14.02
CA PHE A 123 9.99 5.76 13.63
C PHE A 123 9.65 6.99 14.48
N GLY A 124 9.40 8.14 13.84
CA GLY A 124 9.21 9.41 14.54
C GLY A 124 8.32 9.21 15.76
N ASP A 125 8.75 9.72 16.92
CA ASP A 125 8.10 9.44 18.20
C ASP A 125 6.57 9.57 18.06
N PRO A 126 5.80 8.47 18.20
CA PRO A 126 4.35 8.47 18.04
C PRO A 126 3.62 9.42 19.02
N ALA A 127 4.34 9.99 19.98
CA ALA A 127 3.84 10.93 20.99
C ALA A 127 3.31 12.27 20.45
N ASN A 128 3.56 12.66 19.19
CA ASN A 128 3.20 13.99 18.68
C ASN A 128 1.84 14.13 17.96
N VAL A 129 1.03 13.07 17.93
CA VAL A 129 -0.34 13.13 17.39
C VAL A 129 -1.36 13.01 18.51
N THR A 130 -2.17 14.05 18.69
CA THR A 130 -3.24 14.06 19.70
C THR A 130 -4.51 13.36 19.21
N ASP A 131 -5.35 12.89 20.14
CA ASP A 131 -6.62 12.24 19.81
C ASP A 131 -7.60 13.21 19.10
N ALA A 132 -7.50 14.51 19.38
CA ALA A 132 -8.24 15.55 18.67
C ALA A 132 -7.79 15.67 17.20
N GLN A 133 -6.49 15.53 16.92
CA GLN A 133 -5.95 15.49 15.56
C GLN A 133 -6.42 14.24 14.81
N LEU A 134 -6.39 13.07 15.47
CA LEU A 134 -6.93 11.84 14.90
C LEU A 134 -8.43 11.98 14.58
N THR A 135 -9.22 12.45 15.53
CA THR A 135 -10.66 12.71 15.34
C THR A 135 -10.92 13.64 14.17
N THR A 136 -10.19 14.75 14.08
CA THR A 136 -10.33 15.72 12.99
C THR A 136 -10.00 15.11 11.63
N LEU A 137 -8.92 14.33 11.57
CA LEU A 137 -8.51 13.62 10.36
C LEU A 137 -9.56 12.59 9.94
N THR A 138 -9.98 11.70 10.83
CA THR A 138 -10.90 10.62 10.47
C THR A 138 -12.27 11.12 10.08
N GLU A 139 -12.76 12.22 10.69
CA GLU A 139 -13.96 12.91 10.21
C GLU A 139 -13.78 13.59 8.84
N ALA A 140 -12.57 14.04 8.52
CA ALA A 140 -12.26 14.52 7.16
C ALA A 140 -12.23 13.38 6.14
N LEU A 141 -11.69 12.21 6.49
CA LEU A 141 -11.74 11.01 5.64
C LEU A 141 -13.19 10.55 5.42
N TRP A 142 -14.00 10.56 6.48
CA TRP A 142 -15.42 10.23 6.41
C TRP A 142 -16.22 11.13 5.47
N ARG A 143 -15.91 12.43 5.46
CA ARG A 143 -16.51 13.38 4.49
C ARG A 143 -16.05 13.13 3.06
N ALA A 144 -14.87 12.55 2.85
CA ALA A 144 -14.35 12.19 1.53
C ALA A 144 -14.86 10.82 1.01
N GLU A 145 -15.45 10.01 1.88
CA GLU A 145 -16.05 8.71 1.56
C GLU A 145 -17.34 8.89 0.75
N GLU A 146 -17.23 8.97 -0.58
CA GLU A 146 -18.36 9.20 -1.50
C GLU A 146 -18.36 8.20 -2.67
N THR A 147 -17.33 8.23 -3.52
CA THR A 147 -17.33 7.56 -4.84
C THR A 147 -17.44 6.04 -4.77
N ASN A 148 -16.65 5.42 -3.87
CA ASN A 148 -16.55 3.98 -3.71
C ASN A 148 -17.33 3.45 -2.50
N ASN A 149 -18.03 4.33 -1.77
CA ASN A 149 -18.98 3.91 -0.76
C ASN A 149 -20.16 3.19 -1.41
N VAL A 150 -20.65 2.13 -0.76
CA VAL A 150 -21.70 1.26 -1.29
C VAL A 150 -22.75 0.90 -0.25
N ALA A 151 -22.84 1.64 0.86
CA ALA A 151 -23.79 1.32 1.92
C ALA A 151 -25.26 1.30 1.43
N ASN A 152 -25.60 2.13 0.44
CA ASN A 152 -26.92 2.12 -0.20
C ASN A 152 -27.18 0.92 -1.13
N LEU A 153 -26.15 0.15 -1.46
CA LEU A 153 -26.19 -1.07 -2.27
C LEU A 153 -26.14 -2.35 -1.42
N ILE A 154 -26.17 -2.22 -0.09
CA ILE A 154 -26.11 -3.34 0.84
C ILE A 154 -27.31 -3.30 1.78
N ARG A 155 -28.04 -4.42 1.84
CA ARG A 155 -29.03 -4.67 2.89
C ARG A 155 -28.38 -5.52 3.98
N VAL A 156 -28.26 -4.96 5.18
CA VAL A 156 -27.73 -5.65 6.37
C VAL A 156 -28.86 -6.29 7.16
N ASN A 157 -28.91 -7.61 7.20
CA ASN A 157 -29.89 -8.42 7.91
C ASN A 157 -29.32 -8.93 9.26
N LEU A 158 -29.33 -8.06 10.27
CA LEU A 158 -28.72 -8.35 11.58
C LEU A 158 -29.34 -9.53 12.33
N GLN A 159 -30.61 -9.86 12.07
CA GLN A 159 -31.32 -10.95 12.75
C GLN A 159 -31.23 -10.84 14.28
N ASN A 160 -31.07 -11.94 15.01
CA ASN A 160 -31.08 -11.93 16.46
C ASN A 160 -29.70 -11.72 17.08
N ARG A 161 -29.70 -11.31 18.35
CA ARG A 161 -28.47 -11.15 19.14
C ARG A 161 -27.90 -12.50 19.59
N THR A 162 -26.58 -12.56 19.70
CA THR A 162 -25.83 -13.70 20.23
C THR A 162 -24.78 -13.24 21.25
N THR A 163 -24.00 -14.18 21.82
CA THR A 163 -22.94 -13.89 22.78
C THR A 163 -21.66 -14.65 22.42
N PHE A 164 -20.52 -14.24 23.00
CA PHE A 164 -19.23 -14.90 22.80
C PHE A 164 -19.29 -16.41 23.13
N ALA A 165 -19.98 -16.80 24.20
CA ALA A 165 -20.05 -18.20 24.66
C ALA A 165 -21.15 -19.04 23.96
N SER A 166 -22.18 -18.41 23.37
CA SER A 166 -23.30 -19.14 22.76
C SER A 166 -22.86 -19.97 21.56
N THR A 167 -23.20 -21.25 21.54
CA THR A 167 -23.01 -22.14 20.38
C THR A 167 -24.25 -22.23 19.49
N VAL A 168 -25.36 -21.62 19.92
CA VAL A 168 -26.64 -21.62 19.21
C VAL A 168 -26.57 -20.66 18.03
N ASP A 169 -26.99 -21.15 16.86
CA ASP A 169 -27.23 -20.34 15.68
C ASP A 169 -28.49 -19.48 15.88
N ARG A 170 -28.32 -18.16 15.85
CA ARG A 170 -29.40 -17.18 16.05
C ARG A 170 -29.78 -16.47 14.75
N ALA A 171 -29.22 -16.88 13.62
CA ALA A 171 -29.39 -16.21 12.34
C ALA A 171 -29.50 -17.23 11.20
N THR A 172 -30.74 -17.55 10.82
CA THR A 172 -31.02 -18.55 9.78
C THR A 172 -30.86 -18.03 8.34
N ASN A 173 -30.63 -16.73 8.16
CA ASN A 173 -30.45 -16.08 6.86
C ASN A 173 -29.04 -15.47 6.74
N PRO A 174 -28.58 -15.14 5.53
CA PRO A 174 -27.37 -14.34 5.34
C PRO A 174 -27.43 -12.99 6.05
N LEU A 175 -26.28 -12.49 6.51
CA LEU A 175 -26.12 -11.16 7.07
C LEU A 175 -26.13 -10.09 5.97
N LEU A 176 -25.46 -10.33 4.84
CA LEU A 176 -25.27 -9.33 3.80
C LEU A 176 -25.96 -9.74 2.49
N GLU A 177 -26.89 -8.90 2.05
CA GLU A 177 -27.38 -8.92 0.67
C GLU A 177 -26.79 -7.73 -0.08
N VAL A 178 -25.96 -8.02 -1.09
CA VAL A 178 -25.15 -7.02 -1.79
C VAL A 178 -25.59 -6.95 -3.25
N ASP A 179 -25.97 -5.76 -3.71
CA ASP A 179 -26.21 -5.51 -5.13
C ASP A 179 -24.90 -5.73 -5.93
N PRO A 180 -24.92 -6.49 -7.03
CA PRO A 180 -23.73 -6.70 -7.88
C PRO A 180 -23.03 -5.41 -8.35
N ALA A 181 -23.73 -4.28 -8.40
CA ALA A 181 -23.16 -2.97 -8.69
C ALA A 181 -22.11 -2.52 -7.67
N ALA A 182 -22.20 -2.98 -6.42
CA ALA A 182 -21.19 -2.67 -5.40
C ALA A 182 -19.80 -3.20 -5.81
N TYR A 183 -19.75 -4.41 -6.36
CA TYR A 183 -18.51 -5.05 -6.80
C TYR A 183 -17.88 -4.41 -8.05
N ARG A 184 -18.62 -3.54 -8.76
CA ARG A 184 -18.13 -2.82 -9.94
C ARG A 184 -17.54 -1.44 -9.60
N LYS A 185 -17.61 -1.01 -8.34
CA LYS A 185 -16.96 0.25 -7.93
C LYS A 185 -15.45 0.15 -8.13
N PRO A 186 -14.79 1.22 -8.62
CA PRO A 186 -13.39 1.18 -9.02
C PRO A 186 -12.44 0.47 -8.04
N THR A 187 -12.43 0.84 -6.75
CA THR A 187 -11.50 0.25 -5.78
C THR A 187 -11.94 -1.12 -5.27
N ILE A 188 -13.26 -1.37 -5.17
CA ILE A 188 -13.81 -2.69 -4.82
C ILE A 188 -13.52 -3.71 -5.93
N ALA A 189 -13.61 -3.31 -7.20
CA ALA A 189 -13.28 -4.20 -8.31
C ALA A 189 -11.80 -4.62 -8.31
N LYS A 190 -10.91 -3.77 -7.75
CA LYS A 190 -9.47 -4.04 -7.68
C LYS A 190 -9.05 -4.87 -6.46
N ILE A 191 -9.81 -4.88 -5.37
CA ILE A 191 -9.51 -5.75 -4.23
C ILE A 191 -9.94 -7.21 -4.48
N LEU A 192 -10.94 -7.43 -5.33
CA LEU A 192 -11.49 -8.77 -5.58
C LEU A 192 -10.48 -9.79 -6.14
N PRO A 193 -9.62 -9.47 -7.14
CA PRO A 193 -8.58 -10.38 -7.62
C PRO A 193 -7.59 -10.81 -6.52
N LEU A 194 -7.31 -9.91 -5.58
CA LEU A 194 -6.42 -10.22 -4.45
C LEU A 194 -7.02 -11.30 -3.52
N HIS A 195 -8.33 -11.53 -3.56
CA HIS A 195 -8.97 -12.54 -2.72
C HIS A 195 -8.74 -13.98 -3.20
N ASN A 196 -8.47 -14.20 -4.49
CA ASN A 196 -8.30 -15.54 -5.07
C ASN A 196 -6.84 -15.98 -5.20
N ASN A 197 -5.89 -15.11 -4.90
CA ASN A 197 -4.46 -15.44 -4.95
C ASN A 197 -4.00 -16.19 -3.70
N TYR A 198 -4.80 -16.18 -2.64
CA TYR A 198 -4.42 -16.68 -1.34
C TYR A 198 -4.67 -18.19 -1.18
N ASP A 199 -3.62 -18.91 -0.77
CA ASP A 199 -3.73 -20.25 -0.19
C ASP A 199 -3.94 -20.12 1.33
N HIS A 200 -5.11 -20.52 1.82
CA HIS A 200 -5.44 -20.49 3.26
C HIS A 200 -4.52 -21.36 4.14
N SER A 201 -3.67 -22.19 3.54
CA SER A 201 -2.68 -23.01 4.24
C SER A 201 -1.35 -22.27 4.42
N VAL A 202 -1.13 -21.72 5.63
CA VAL A 202 0.14 -21.10 6.08
C VAL A 202 1.36 -22.04 6.11
N ARG A 203 1.23 -23.27 5.61
CA ARG A 203 2.25 -24.33 5.61
C ARG A 203 2.95 -24.51 4.26
N VAL A 204 2.53 -23.80 3.23
CA VAL A 204 3.14 -23.81 1.89
C VAL A 204 3.84 -22.47 1.67
N ALA A 205 5.05 -22.50 1.11
CA ALA A 205 5.72 -21.27 0.71
C ALA A 205 4.96 -20.67 -0.48
N GLU A 206 4.49 -19.43 -0.32
CA GLU A 206 3.78 -18.72 -1.38
C GLU A 206 4.78 -18.24 -2.44
N VAL A 207 4.45 -18.47 -3.70
CA VAL A 207 5.24 -17.98 -4.83
C VAL A 207 4.48 -16.81 -5.43
N VAL A 208 4.92 -15.59 -5.15
CA VAL A 208 4.32 -14.39 -5.75
C VAL A 208 4.49 -14.45 -7.26
N THR A 209 3.38 -14.61 -7.96
CA THR A 209 3.34 -14.64 -9.42
C THR A 209 3.41 -13.23 -10.00
N ALA A 210 3.77 -13.11 -11.29
CA ALA A 210 3.75 -11.83 -11.97
C ALA A 210 2.32 -11.23 -12.04
N GLN A 211 1.30 -12.10 -12.06
CA GLN A 211 -0.09 -11.69 -12.04
C GLN A 211 -0.47 -11.10 -10.67
N GLU A 212 -0.15 -11.79 -9.57
CA GLU A 212 -0.36 -11.28 -8.21
C GLU A 212 0.28 -9.91 -7.99
N SER A 213 1.55 -9.76 -8.38
CA SER A 213 2.23 -8.46 -8.29
C SER A 213 1.57 -7.36 -9.12
N THR A 214 0.98 -7.71 -10.26
CA THR A 214 0.21 -6.77 -11.09
C THR A 214 -1.09 -6.37 -10.38
N GLU A 215 -1.82 -7.32 -9.84
CA GLU A 215 -3.08 -7.08 -9.13
C GLU A 215 -2.86 -6.21 -7.88
N GLU A 216 -1.80 -6.46 -7.10
CA GLU A 216 -1.40 -5.63 -5.96
C GLU A 216 -1.08 -4.19 -6.40
N THR A 217 -0.33 -4.05 -7.48
CA THR A 217 0.05 -2.75 -8.06
C THR A 217 -1.20 -1.97 -8.50
N GLU A 218 -2.10 -2.62 -9.23
CA GLU A 218 -3.33 -1.99 -9.71
C GLU A 218 -4.27 -1.59 -8.56
N PHE A 219 -4.32 -2.39 -7.50
CA PHE A 219 -5.09 -2.06 -6.31
C PHE A 219 -4.49 -0.86 -5.56
N LEU A 220 -3.17 -0.86 -5.30
CA LEU A 220 -2.47 0.25 -4.67
C LEU A 220 -2.65 1.54 -5.47
N ASP A 221 -2.49 1.50 -6.79
CA ASP A 221 -2.65 2.67 -7.66
C ASP A 221 -4.09 3.21 -7.60
N ALA A 222 -5.10 2.32 -7.60
CA ALA A 222 -6.50 2.71 -7.53
C ALA A 222 -6.84 3.39 -6.20
N ILE A 223 -6.39 2.86 -5.06
CA ILE A 223 -6.69 3.46 -3.74
C ILE A 223 -5.88 4.73 -3.52
N LEU A 224 -4.61 4.79 -3.93
CA LEU A 224 -3.74 5.96 -3.73
C LEU A 224 -4.22 7.18 -4.52
N ALA A 225 -4.93 6.98 -5.64
CA ALA A 225 -5.55 8.05 -6.39
C ALA A 225 -6.76 8.69 -5.68
N THR A 226 -7.25 8.12 -4.58
CA THR A 226 -8.45 8.62 -3.88
C THR A 226 -8.13 9.78 -2.93
N PRO A 227 -9.07 10.72 -2.71
CA PRO A 227 -8.88 11.80 -1.74
C PRO A 227 -8.64 11.31 -0.31
N ILE A 228 -9.14 10.13 0.04
CA ILE A 228 -8.95 9.51 1.37
C ILE A 228 -7.48 9.15 1.57
N MET A 229 -6.87 8.47 0.59
CA MET A 229 -5.47 8.06 0.69
C MET A 229 -4.51 9.23 0.54
N GLN A 230 -4.85 10.22 -0.30
CA GLN A 230 -4.06 11.47 -0.40
C GLN A 230 -3.98 12.18 0.95
N LYS A 231 -5.12 12.39 1.63
CA LYS A 231 -5.17 12.99 2.98
C LYS A 231 -4.43 12.16 4.03
N THR A 232 -4.47 10.84 3.89
CA THR A 232 -3.77 9.92 4.79
C THR A 232 -2.25 10.03 4.63
N GLY A 233 -1.76 10.02 3.38
CA GLY A 233 -0.35 10.19 3.06
C GLY A 233 0.17 11.54 3.51
N GLU A 234 -0.55 12.63 3.19
CA GLU A 234 -0.30 13.99 3.68
C GLU A 234 -0.08 14.01 5.20
N PHE A 235 -1.04 13.49 5.95
CA PHE A 235 -0.98 13.51 7.40
C PHE A 235 0.23 12.74 7.96
N LEU A 236 0.49 11.53 7.44
CA LEU A 236 1.57 10.69 7.95
C LEU A 236 2.96 11.26 7.60
N ILE A 237 3.09 11.88 6.43
CA ILE A 237 4.32 12.56 6.01
C ILE A 237 4.54 13.84 6.83
N ASP A 238 3.52 14.67 6.99
CA ASP A 238 3.60 15.93 7.75
C ASP A 238 3.94 15.69 9.23
N LYS A 239 3.49 14.56 9.79
CA LYS A 239 3.83 14.12 11.14
C LYS A 239 5.20 13.45 11.26
N GLY A 240 5.92 13.27 10.15
CA GLY A 240 7.22 12.59 10.14
C GLY A 240 7.13 11.09 10.49
N LEU A 241 5.93 10.51 10.41
CA LEU A 241 5.70 9.08 10.67
C LEU A 241 6.07 8.22 9.45
N ILE A 242 6.00 8.83 8.26
CA ILE A 242 6.57 8.31 7.02
C ILE A 242 7.58 9.34 6.53
N VAL A 243 8.84 8.93 6.43
CA VAL A 243 9.92 9.84 6.05
C VAL A 243 10.02 9.89 4.52
N THR A 244 9.84 11.08 3.94
CA THR A 244 10.27 11.38 2.57
C THR A 244 11.56 12.17 2.67
N GLN A 245 12.68 11.66 2.16
CA GLN A 245 13.96 12.39 2.27
C GLN A 245 14.18 13.43 1.15
N ARG A 246 13.28 13.50 0.15
CA ARG A 246 13.32 14.52 -0.91
C ARG A 246 12.93 15.91 -0.39
N ARG A 247 13.94 16.71 -0.07
CA ARG A 247 13.83 18.16 0.14
C ARG A 247 14.09 18.90 -1.18
N GLN A 248 13.15 19.73 -1.61
CA GLN A 248 13.40 20.75 -2.63
C GLN A 248 13.01 22.11 -2.05
N ASN A 249 13.96 23.06 -1.99
CA ASN A 249 13.77 24.42 -1.48
C ASN A 249 13.15 24.51 -0.07
N GLY A 250 13.51 23.59 0.84
CA GLY A 250 13.11 23.65 2.25
C GLY A 250 11.63 23.30 2.52
N ARG A 251 10.88 22.81 1.53
CA ARG A 251 9.53 22.23 1.71
C ARG A 251 9.58 20.71 1.54
N LEU A 252 8.89 19.98 2.43
CA LEU A 252 8.66 18.54 2.28
C LEU A 252 7.85 18.33 1.00
N ARG A 253 8.43 17.61 0.02
CA ARG A 253 7.71 17.25 -1.20
C ARG A 253 6.87 16.01 -0.88
N MET A 254 5.57 16.07 -1.14
CA MET A 254 4.68 14.91 -1.02
C MET A 254 5.10 13.89 -2.08
N ASN A 255 5.97 12.96 -1.69
CA ASN A 255 6.37 11.88 -2.57
C ASN A 255 5.34 10.76 -2.42
N ASN A 256 4.43 10.61 -3.38
CA ASN A 256 3.50 9.49 -3.44
C ASN A 256 4.23 8.14 -3.31
N ARG A 257 5.50 8.07 -3.73
CA ARG A 257 6.34 6.88 -3.61
C ARG A 257 6.61 6.47 -2.17
N ALA A 258 6.98 7.38 -1.28
CA ALA A 258 7.30 6.99 0.10
C ALA A 258 6.08 6.45 0.86
N PHE A 259 4.90 7.02 0.60
CA PHE A 259 3.66 6.50 1.16
C PHE A 259 3.26 5.17 0.50
N ARG A 260 3.41 5.04 -0.82
CA ARG A 260 3.19 3.78 -1.56
C ARG A 260 4.11 2.67 -1.05
N ASP A 261 5.40 2.94 -0.89
CA ASP A 261 6.41 2.00 -0.39
C ASP A 261 6.09 1.57 1.05
N ALA A 262 5.67 2.52 1.88
CA ALA A 262 5.22 2.24 3.24
C ALA A 262 3.99 1.31 3.25
N LEU A 263 2.98 1.59 2.43
CA LEU A 263 1.80 0.73 2.29
C LEU A 263 2.19 -0.66 1.77
N HIS A 264 2.97 -0.72 0.70
CA HIS A 264 3.44 -1.98 0.13
C HIS A 264 4.20 -2.80 1.18
N GLN A 265 5.11 -2.17 1.93
CA GLN A 265 5.85 -2.84 3.00
C GLN A 265 4.91 -3.40 4.08
N ILE A 266 3.99 -2.60 4.63
CA ILE A 266 3.23 -3.05 5.80
C ILE A 266 2.07 -3.99 5.45
N TRP A 267 1.57 -3.93 4.21
CA TRP A 267 0.42 -4.70 3.73
C TRP A 267 0.79 -5.89 2.85
N PHE A 268 1.75 -5.76 1.93
CA PHE A 268 2.00 -6.74 0.86
C PHE A 268 3.38 -7.43 0.93
N GLU A 269 4.38 -6.85 1.60
CA GLU A 269 5.69 -7.52 1.75
C GLU A 269 5.54 -8.81 2.59
N LEU A 270 5.85 -9.95 1.97
CA LEU A 270 5.73 -11.27 2.59
C LEU A 270 6.65 -11.43 3.81
N TYR A 271 6.14 -12.08 4.85
CA TYR A 271 6.91 -12.47 6.02
C TYR A 271 6.62 -13.91 6.43
N SER A 272 7.37 -14.36 7.43
CA SER A 272 7.24 -15.73 7.93
C SER A 272 6.58 -15.69 9.30
N ARG A 273 5.47 -16.42 9.44
CA ARG A 273 4.69 -16.51 10.68
C ARG A 273 4.96 -17.82 11.44
N GLU A 274 5.32 -18.90 10.75
CA GLU A 274 5.70 -20.19 11.33
C GLU A 274 6.94 -20.78 10.62
N GLN A 275 7.86 -21.37 11.39
CA GLN A 275 8.99 -22.19 10.92
C GLN A 275 9.84 -21.64 9.74
N ASN A 276 10.07 -20.33 9.64
CA ASN A 276 10.87 -19.69 8.58
C ASN A 276 10.32 -19.82 7.14
N ILE A 277 9.06 -20.24 6.96
CA ILE A 277 8.39 -20.24 5.64
C ILE A 277 7.85 -18.83 5.38
N LEU A 278 8.29 -18.14 4.31
CA LEU A 278 7.64 -16.92 3.81
C LEU A 278 6.34 -17.32 3.08
N GLY A 279 5.20 -16.80 3.51
CA GLY A 279 3.92 -17.13 2.86
C GLY A 279 2.71 -16.51 3.54
N SER A 280 2.86 -15.29 4.08
CA SER A 280 1.73 -14.51 4.58
C SER A 280 2.04 -13.02 4.51
N SER A 281 1.06 -12.24 4.07
CA SER A 281 1.09 -10.77 4.05
C SER A 281 0.12 -10.16 5.08
N GLY A 282 0.26 -8.85 5.37
CA GLY A 282 -0.67 -8.14 6.25
C GLY A 282 -2.06 -8.02 5.64
N PHE A 283 -2.12 -7.91 4.31
CA PHE A 283 -3.32 -7.87 3.51
C PHE A 283 -4.13 -9.16 3.65
N GLU A 284 -3.52 -10.33 3.39
CA GLU A 284 -4.21 -11.62 3.47
C GLU A 284 -4.83 -11.86 4.84
N HIS A 285 -4.08 -11.59 5.91
CA HIS A 285 -4.60 -11.86 7.24
C HIS A 285 -5.80 -10.98 7.61
N ILE A 286 -5.81 -9.70 7.22
CA ILE A 286 -6.90 -8.78 7.58
C ILE A 286 -8.11 -8.97 6.67
N PHE A 287 -7.85 -9.09 5.37
CA PHE A 287 -8.90 -9.09 4.36
C PHE A 287 -9.45 -10.50 4.06
N LEU A 288 -8.64 -11.56 4.18
CA LEU A 288 -9.00 -12.93 3.79
C LEU A 288 -9.12 -13.90 4.98
N GLY A 289 -8.37 -13.65 6.04
CA GLY A 289 -8.41 -14.47 7.26
C GLY A 289 -7.80 -15.87 7.12
N GLU A 290 -7.50 -16.47 8.26
CA GLU A 290 -6.73 -17.71 8.41
C GLU A 290 -7.43 -18.65 9.39
N THR A 291 -7.24 -19.96 9.26
CA THR A 291 -7.65 -20.91 10.31
C THR A 291 -6.43 -21.37 11.11
N LYS A 292 -6.41 -21.04 12.40
CA LYS A 292 -5.35 -21.44 13.34
C LYS A 292 -5.95 -22.21 14.50
N ASN A 293 -5.43 -23.41 14.78
CA ASN A 293 -5.90 -24.30 15.85
C ASN A 293 -7.43 -24.55 15.80
N GLY A 294 -8.00 -24.68 14.60
CA GLY A 294 -9.44 -24.91 14.40
C GLY A 294 -10.33 -23.67 14.57
N LEU A 295 -9.75 -22.51 14.86
CA LEU A 295 -10.45 -21.22 14.99
C LEU A 295 -10.07 -20.27 13.86
N VAL A 296 -11.02 -19.46 13.42
CA VAL A 296 -10.77 -18.40 12.43
C VAL A 296 -10.06 -17.22 13.10
N SER A 297 -9.00 -16.74 12.48
CA SER A 297 -8.22 -15.55 12.83
C SER A 297 -8.26 -14.57 11.65
N GLY A 298 -8.15 -13.26 11.89
CA GLY A 298 -8.31 -12.29 10.81
C GLY A 298 -9.76 -12.18 10.34
N PHE A 299 -10.04 -12.08 9.04
CA PHE A 299 -11.40 -12.07 8.47
C PHE A 299 -12.28 -10.91 9.01
N HIS A 300 -11.88 -9.68 8.69
CA HIS A 300 -12.54 -8.45 9.17
C HIS A 300 -13.07 -7.55 8.05
N ASN A 301 -13.10 -8.02 6.79
CA ASN A 301 -13.55 -7.24 5.65
C ASN A 301 -14.90 -7.72 5.08
N TRP A 302 -15.82 -6.79 4.86
CA TRP A 302 -17.17 -7.12 4.38
C TRP A 302 -17.22 -7.58 2.93
N VAL A 303 -16.30 -7.12 2.07
CA VAL A 303 -16.27 -7.55 0.66
C VAL A 303 -15.97 -9.04 0.61
N PHE A 304 -14.90 -9.47 1.30
CA PHE A 304 -14.58 -10.89 1.44
C PHE A 304 -15.69 -11.68 2.14
N PHE A 305 -16.22 -11.17 3.25
CA PHE A 305 -17.35 -11.79 3.97
C PHE A 305 -18.55 -12.05 3.06
N SER A 306 -18.98 -11.05 2.28
CA SER A 306 -20.14 -11.19 1.39
C SER A 306 -19.92 -12.23 0.29
N LYS A 307 -18.69 -12.32 -0.25
CA LYS A 307 -18.33 -13.34 -1.24
C LYS A 307 -18.36 -14.74 -0.64
N GLU A 308 -17.78 -14.93 0.54
CA GLU A 308 -17.77 -16.24 1.20
C GLU A 308 -19.16 -16.66 1.71
N GLU A 309 -19.97 -15.70 2.16
CA GLU A 309 -21.37 -15.95 2.54
C GLU A 309 -22.20 -16.36 1.32
N SER A 310 -22.06 -15.69 0.18
CA SER A 310 -22.75 -16.08 -1.07
C SER A 310 -22.36 -17.47 -1.60
N LYS A 311 -21.17 -17.97 -1.23
CA LYS A 311 -20.70 -19.33 -1.56
C LYS A 311 -21.15 -20.39 -0.53
N ASN A 312 -21.87 -19.99 0.52
CA ASN A 312 -22.18 -20.81 1.70
C ASN A 312 -20.93 -21.30 2.48
N ASN A 313 -19.78 -20.65 2.29
CA ASN A 313 -18.58 -20.93 3.09
C ASN A 313 -18.68 -20.28 4.47
N VAL A 314 -19.43 -19.19 4.60
CA VAL A 314 -19.72 -18.51 5.87
C VAL A 314 -21.14 -18.79 6.33
N ASN A 315 -21.29 -19.19 7.60
CA ASN A 315 -22.57 -19.19 8.31
C ASN A 315 -22.54 -18.14 9.42
N TYR A 316 -23.37 -17.11 9.31
CA TYR A 316 -23.53 -16.05 10.31
C TYR A 316 -24.42 -16.51 11.48
N TYR A 317 -23.98 -16.32 12.72
CA TYR A 317 -24.66 -16.85 13.93
C TYR A 317 -25.43 -15.78 14.71
N GLY A 318 -25.42 -14.52 14.27
CA GLY A 318 -26.03 -13.39 14.99
C GLY A 318 -25.02 -12.32 15.42
N HIS A 319 -25.57 -11.18 15.83
CA HIS A 319 -24.78 -9.99 16.19
C HIS A 319 -24.66 -9.83 17.71
N LEU A 320 -23.56 -9.25 18.16
CA LEU A 320 -23.35 -8.83 19.54
C LEU A 320 -23.66 -7.33 19.68
N TRP A 321 -23.22 -6.54 18.69
CA TRP A 321 -23.37 -5.10 18.67
C TRP A 321 -23.41 -4.57 17.22
N ASN A 322 -24.04 -3.41 17.02
CA ASN A 322 -24.06 -2.71 15.74
C ASN A 322 -23.97 -1.21 15.98
N LEU A 323 -22.95 -0.56 15.41
CA LEU A 323 -22.80 0.90 15.42
C LEU A 323 -23.11 1.45 14.03
N ARG A 324 -24.23 2.16 13.88
CA ARG A 324 -24.56 2.85 12.63
C ARG A 324 -23.72 4.11 12.46
N LEU A 325 -23.09 4.25 11.31
CA LEU A 325 -22.28 5.41 10.93
C LEU A 325 -23.08 6.31 9.97
N GLY A 326 -24.35 6.60 10.28
CA GLY A 326 -25.23 7.35 9.36
C GLY A 326 -25.57 6.54 8.09
N PRO A 327 -25.71 7.20 6.92
CA PRO A 327 -26.16 6.53 5.69
C PRO A 327 -25.03 5.82 4.93
N LYS A 328 -23.76 6.05 5.27
CA LYS A 328 -22.60 5.53 4.53
C LYS A 328 -21.99 4.26 5.12
N GLY A 329 -22.64 3.64 6.11
CA GLY A 329 -22.24 2.32 6.59
C GLY A 329 -22.51 2.05 8.06
N SER A 330 -21.94 0.95 8.54
CA SER A 330 -22.03 0.52 9.94
C SER A 330 -20.81 -0.30 10.35
N ILE A 331 -20.63 -0.47 11.66
CA ILE A 331 -19.68 -1.43 12.23
C ILE A 331 -20.48 -2.52 12.94
N VAL A 332 -20.31 -3.77 12.49
CA VAL A 332 -21.04 -4.91 13.04
C VAL A 332 -20.07 -5.75 13.87
N LYS A 333 -20.42 -6.01 15.13
CA LYS A 333 -19.78 -7.00 15.98
C LYS A 333 -20.61 -8.28 15.94
N HIS A 334 -20.03 -9.37 15.46
CA HIS A 334 -20.78 -10.58 15.10
C HIS A 334 -20.01 -11.86 15.39
N LYS A 335 -20.72 -12.99 15.29
CA LYS A 335 -20.19 -14.35 15.32
C LYS A 335 -20.51 -15.05 14.01
N PHE A 336 -19.60 -15.88 13.53
CA PHE A 336 -19.84 -16.74 12.37
C PHE A 336 -18.96 -17.99 12.41
N ARG A 337 -19.27 -18.93 11.51
CA ARG A 337 -18.38 -20.00 11.10
C ARG A 337 -17.94 -19.78 9.67
N TRP A 338 -16.71 -20.16 9.37
CA TRP A 338 -16.17 -20.17 8.01
C TRP A 338 -15.53 -21.53 7.76
N ASN A 339 -15.95 -22.23 6.71
CA ASN A 339 -15.50 -23.58 6.37
C ASN A 339 -15.53 -24.56 7.57
N GLY A 340 -16.58 -24.46 8.41
CA GLY A 340 -16.76 -25.28 9.61
C GLY A 340 -16.02 -24.78 10.86
N SER A 341 -15.00 -23.93 10.71
CA SER A 341 -14.26 -23.33 11.82
C SER A 341 -14.97 -22.11 12.39
N GLN A 342 -14.97 -21.98 13.72
CA GLN A 342 -15.68 -20.89 14.40
C GLN A 342 -14.83 -19.64 14.56
N LYS A 343 -15.46 -18.48 14.40
CA LYS A 343 -14.96 -17.19 14.88
C LYS A 343 -15.86 -16.69 16.02
N PRO A 344 -15.44 -16.84 17.30
CA PRO A 344 -16.30 -16.51 18.43
C PRO A 344 -16.77 -15.05 18.44
N VAL A 345 -15.91 -14.12 18.05
CA VAL A 345 -16.22 -12.71 17.85
C VAL A 345 -15.41 -12.15 16.69
N SER A 346 -16.07 -11.36 15.85
CA SER A 346 -15.48 -10.51 14.82
C SER A 346 -16.12 -9.13 14.85
N THR A 347 -15.41 -8.17 14.31
CA THR A 347 -15.89 -6.82 14.05
C THR A 347 -15.46 -6.42 12.66
N MET A 348 -16.38 -5.87 11.87
CA MET A 348 -16.07 -5.38 10.53
C MET A 348 -16.87 -4.11 10.24
N PHE A 349 -16.31 -3.24 9.40
CA PHE A 349 -17.11 -2.23 8.72
C PHE A 349 -17.99 -2.90 7.67
N VAL A 350 -19.12 -2.28 7.33
CA VAL A 350 -20.02 -2.74 6.27
C VAL A 350 -20.44 -1.53 5.43
N GLY A 351 -20.25 -1.63 4.11
CA GLY A 351 -20.63 -0.62 3.13
C GLY A 351 -19.56 0.44 2.82
N THR A 352 -18.49 0.47 3.61
CA THR A 352 -17.33 1.35 3.42
C THR A 352 -16.44 0.89 2.27
N SER A 353 -15.70 1.83 1.69
CA SER A 353 -14.71 1.58 0.67
C SER A 353 -13.43 0.91 1.22
N PRO A 354 -12.70 0.13 0.40
CA PRO A 354 -11.40 -0.44 0.78
C PRO A 354 -10.39 0.61 1.24
N GLU A 355 -10.34 1.76 0.56
CA GLU A 355 -9.41 2.84 0.87
C GLU A 355 -9.68 3.50 2.24
N LEU A 356 -10.94 3.61 2.67
CA LEU A 356 -11.25 4.12 4.01
C LEU A 356 -10.78 3.16 5.09
N GLU A 357 -11.07 1.86 4.94
CA GLU A 357 -10.63 0.84 5.90
C GLU A 357 -9.11 0.81 6.00
N MET A 358 -8.40 0.74 4.86
CA MET A 358 -6.93 0.74 4.83
C MET A 358 -6.33 2.02 5.38
N ALA A 359 -6.93 3.19 5.13
CA ALA A 359 -6.47 4.46 5.67
C ALA A 359 -6.52 4.46 7.21
N LEU A 360 -7.67 4.09 7.80
CA LEU A 360 -7.85 4.05 9.25
C LEU A 360 -6.86 3.09 9.91
N TYR A 361 -6.70 1.88 9.34
CA TYR A 361 -5.77 0.89 9.84
C TYR A 361 -4.31 1.37 9.73
N THR A 362 -3.93 1.99 8.61
CA THR A 362 -2.56 2.51 8.39
C THR A 362 -2.25 3.66 9.35
N ILE A 363 -3.17 4.63 9.51
CA ILE A 363 -3.00 5.75 10.44
C ILE A 363 -2.76 5.21 11.85
N CYS A 364 -3.62 4.30 12.31
CA CYS A 364 -3.53 3.77 13.65
C CYS A 364 -2.30 2.87 13.86
N PHE A 365 -1.85 2.16 12.83
CA PHE A 365 -0.60 1.39 12.87
C PHE A 365 0.62 2.28 13.14
N TYR A 366 0.70 3.45 12.50
CA TYR A 366 1.81 4.39 12.70
C TYR A 366 1.66 5.22 13.99
N VAL A 367 0.46 5.71 14.28
CA VAL A 367 0.22 6.69 15.35
C VAL A 367 0.05 6.03 16.73
N ARG A 368 -0.51 4.82 16.78
CA ARG A 368 -0.83 4.07 18.00
C ARG A 368 -0.48 2.58 17.82
N PRO A 369 0.79 2.25 17.52
CA PRO A 369 1.19 0.88 17.19
C PRO A 369 0.85 -0.09 18.34
N GLY A 370 -0.01 -1.06 18.07
CA GLY A 370 -0.35 -2.12 19.04
C GLY A 370 -1.33 -1.72 20.13
N THR A 371 -1.78 -0.46 20.16
CA THR A 371 -2.71 0.05 21.18
C THR A 371 -4.03 0.46 20.56
N ARG A 372 -5.03 0.74 21.42
CA ARG A 372 -6.32 1.27 20.97
C ARG A 372 -6.13 2.67 20.41
N CYS A 373 -6.49 2.83 19.15
CA CYS A 373 -6.41 4.09 18.43
C CYS A 373 -7.80 4.73 18.35
N PRO A 374 -8.07 5.81 19.10
CA PRO A 374 -9.38 6.45 19.08
C PRO A 374 -9.59 7.19 17.75
N VAL A 375 -10.74 6.93 17.13
CA VAL A 375 -11.16 7.56 15.87
C VAL A 375 -12.61 7.98 15.96
N SER A 376 -13.03 8.86 15.04
CA SER A 376 -14.43 9.25 14.90
C SER A 376 -14.85 9.27 13.44
N LEU A 377 -16.01 8.67 13.15
CA LEU A 377 -16.67 8.75 11.86
C LEU A 377 -18.12 9.16 12.09
N ASN A 378 -18.59 10.20 11.40
CA ASN A 378 -19.98 10.69 11.53
C ASN A 378 -20.35 11.09 12.97
N GLY A 379 -19.41 11.66 13.73
CA GLY A 379 -19.57 12.02 15.13
C GLY A 379 -19.72 10.83 16.09
N LYS A 380 -19.45 9.60 15.62
CA LYS A 380 -19.41 8.39 16.46
C LYS A 380 -17.98 8.00 16.73
N THR A 381 -17.62 7.98 18.01
CA THR A 381 -16.29 7.58 18.48
C THR A 381 -16.23 6.08 18.71
N PHE A 382 -15.12 5.48 18.28
CA PHE A 382 -14.78 4.07 18.50
C PHE A 382 -13.26 3.92 18.38
N ASN A 383 -12.73 2.70 18.60
CA ASN A 383 -11.30 2.46 18.46
C ASN A 383 -11.00 1.63 17.20
N ILE A 384 -9.84 1.84 16.62
CA ILE A 384 -9.18 0.85 15.77
C ILE A 384 -8.14 0.13 16.62
N GLN A 385 -8.20 -1.20 16.65
CA GLN A 385 -7.13 -2.01 17.19
C GLN A 385 -6.22 -2.43 16.04
N THR A 386 -4.92 -2.18 16.18
CA THR A 386 -3.90 -2.77 15.29
C THR A 386 -2.99 -3.68 16.09
N HIS A 387 -2.52 -4.75 15.46
CA HIS A 387 -1.44 -5.59 15.94
C HIS A 387 -0.35 -5.57 14.88
N TYR A 388 0.89 -5.66 15.33
CA TYR A 388 2.06 -5.71 14.47
C TYR A 388 3.03 -6.76 14.96
N PHE A 389 3.87 -7.23 14.07
CA PHE A 389 5.07 -7.95 14.44
C PHE A 389 6.28 -7.23 13.84
N THR A 390 7.43 -7.45 14.46
CA THR A 390 8.68 -6.84 14.03
C THR A 390 9.56 -7.93 13.42
N LYS A 391 10.01 -7.74 12.18
CA LYS A 391 10.96 -8.62 11.51
C LYS A 391 12.07 -7.80 10.89
N GLN A 392 13.32 -8.14 11.23
CA GLN A 392 14.51 -7.46 10.71
C GLN A 392 14.52 -5.92 10.90
N GLY A 393 13.93 -5.42 11.99
CA GLY A 393 13.84 -3.99 12.28
C GLY A 393 12.68 -3.25 11.60
N LYS A 394 11.92 -3.93 10.73
CA LYS A 394 10.69 -3.41 10.13
C LYS A 394 9.46 -3.89 10.90
N ARG A 395 8.44 -3.05 11.00
CA ARG A 395 7.10 -3.42 11.49
C ARG A 395 6.19 -3.69 10.30
N PHE A 396 5.29 -4.65 10.50
CA PHE A 396 4.30 -5.07 9.51
C PHE A 396 2.97 -5.25 10.21
N VAL A 397 1.88 -5.02 9.49
CA VAL A 397 0.55 -5.20 10.05
C VAL A 397 0.30 -6.70 10.24
N ALA A 398 -0.01 -7.08 11.48
CA ALA A 398 -0.38 -8.45 11.83
C ALA A 398 -1.90 -8.63 11.78
N SER A 399 -2.67 -7.66 12.28
CA SER A 399 -4.14 -7.64 12.29
C SER A 399 -4.63 -6.21 12.53
N ALA A 400 -5.79 -5.84 11.99
CA ALA A 400 -6.41 -4.54 12.23
C ALA A 400 -7.94 -4.67 12.10
N TYR A 401 -8.67 -4.08 13.05
CA TYR A 401 -10.14 -4.12 13.07
C TYR A 401 -10.72 -3.03 13.97
N PRO A 402 -11.98 -2.62 13.74
CA PRO A 402 -12.67 -1.71 14.66
C PRO A 402 -13.05 -2.41 15.97
N ASP A 403 -12.87 -1.76 17.11
CA ASP A 403 -13.22 -2.24 18.45
C ASP A 403 -14.36 -1.38 19.03
N ILE A 404 -15.55 -2.00 19.15
CA ILE A 404 -16.82 -1.41 19.63
C ILE A 404 -17.46 -2.21 20.75
#